data_AF-A0A5C7IRR7-F1
#
_entry.id   AF-A0A5C7IRR7-F1
#
_cell.length_a   1.000
_cell.length_b   1.000
_cell.length_c   1.000
_cell.angle_alpha   90.00
_cell.angle_beta   90.00
_cell.angle_gamma   90.00
#
_symmetry.space_group_name_H-M   'P 1'
#
loop_
_entity.id
_entity.type
_entity.pdbx_description
1 polymer ?
#
loop_
_entity_poly.entity_id
_entity_poly.type
_entity_poly.pdbx_seq_one_letter_code
_entity_poly.pdbx_strand_id
1 'polypeptide(L)'
;MIERDELLEYAFVYGDYKGIPKKQIREYMGKGCDIVLRVDIQGAETLRSILGNSAVFVFLVAESELALVERRTESSDELLVRIATAREEVKYVRNFDYVVVNAEGKLENAVKLVESIIDAEKAKVRQRNAVI
;
A
#
# COMPACT_ATOMS: atom_id res chain seq x y z
N MET A 1 3.68 -22.58 8.06
CA MET A 1 3.59 -21.11 8.14
C MET A 1 2.16 -20.64 8.26
N ILE A 2 1.23 -21.03 7.37
CA ILE A 2 -0.21 -20.66 7.48
C ILE A 2 -0.85 -21.25 8.76
N GLU A 3 -0.69 -22.56 9.00
CA GLU A 3 -1.22 -23.23 10.22
C GLU A 3 -0.58 -22.77 11.55
N ARG A 4 0.46 -21.93 11.50
CA ARG A 4 1.20 -21.46 12.68
C ARG A 4 1.02 -19.96 12.97
N ASP A 5 0.13 -19.27 12.24
CA ASP A 5 -0.10 -17.82 12.37
C ASP A 5 1.19 -16.97 12.20
N GLU A 6 2.14 -17.47 11.39
CA GLU A 6 3.47 -16.86 11.19
C GLU A 6 3.48 -15.77 10.10
N LEU A 7 2.36 -15.59 9.39
CA LEU A 7 2.20 -14.63 8.29
C LEU A 7 1.24 -13.52 8.71
N LEU A 8 1.63 -12.26 8.52
CA LEU A 8 0.78 -11.10 8.83
C LEU A 8 -0.40 -11.02 7.88
N GLU A 9 -0.14 -11.38 6.63
CA GLU A 9 -1.10 -11.53 5.56
C GLU A 9 -0.55 -12.59 4.61
N TYR A 10 -1.43 -13.36 4.01
CA TYR A 10 -1.11 -14.20 2.87
C TYR A 10 -2.15 -13.92 1.79
N ALA A 11 -1.68 -13.52 0.61
CA ALA A 11 -2.53 -13.23 -0.53
C ALA A 11 -2.06 -14.06 -1.72
N PHE A 12 -3.02 -14.53 -2.52
CA PHE A 12 -2.75 -15.19 -3.79
C PHE A 12 -2.55 -14.10 -4.84
N VAL A 13 -1.30 -13.81 -5.18
CA VAL A 13 -0.94 -12.68 -6.04
C VAL A 13 -0.26 -13.24 -7.29
N TYR A 14 -0.92 -13.10 -8.45
CA TYR A 14 -0.44 -13.58 -9.76
C TYR A 14 -0.04 -15.06 -9.82
N GLY A 15 -0.84 -15.96 -9.23
CA GLY A 15 -0.59 -17.40 -9.32
C GLY A 15 0.36 -17.97 -8.25
N ASP A 16 0.84 -17.14 -7.32
CA ASP A 16 1.76 -17.53 -6.25
C ASP A 16 1.28 -17.03 -4.88
N TYR A 17 1.56 -17.82 -3.83
CA TYR A 17 1.20 -17.47 -2.45
C TYR A 17 2.29 -16.58 -1.85
N LYS A 18 2.02 -15.27 -1.76
CA LYS A 18 2.92 -14.34 -1.09
C LYS A 18 2.42 -14.09 0.32
N GLY A 19 3.23 -14.51 1.29
CA GLY A 19 3.01 -14.25 2.71
C GLY A 19 3.99 -13.22 3.23
N ILE A 20 3.53 -12.23 3.98
CA ILE A 20 4.41 -11.28 4.67
C ILE A 20 4.81 -11.91 6.02
N PRO A 21 6.06 -12.35 6.24
CA PRO A 21 6.41 -13.06 7.47
C PRO A 21 6.41 -12.11 8.67
N LYS A 22 5.59 -12.40 9.69
CA LYS A 22 5.53 -11.57 10.93
C LYS A 22 6.90 -11.43 11.57
N LYS A 23 7.72 -12.49 11.51
CA LYS A 23 9.09 -12.50 12.06
C LYS A 23 9.97 -11.40 11.48
N GLN A 24 9.95 -11.23 10.15
CA GLN A 24 10.78 -10.21 9.48
C GLN A 24 10.30 -8.81 9.86
N ILE A 25 8.97 -8.60 9.89
CA ILE A 25 8.39 -7.33 10.33
C ILE A 25 8.83 -6.99 11.75
N ARG A 26 8.66 -7.91 12.71
CA ARG A 26 9.08 -7.70 14.11
C ARG A 26 10.57 -7.43 14.23
N GLU A 27 11.41 -8.11 13.46
CA GLU A 27 12.86 -7.91 13.51
C GLU A 27 13.26 -6.49 13.09
N TYR A 28 12.74 -6.01 11.95
CA TYR A 28 13.05 -4.66 11.46
C TYR A 28 12.37 -3.57 12.30
N MET A 29 11.16 -3.80 12.80
CA MET A 29 10.53 -2.92 13.78
C MET A 29 11.34 -2.82 15.07
N GLY A 30 11.89 -3.93 15.57
CA GLY A 30 12.78 -3.95 16.74
C GLY A 30 14.09 -3.17 16.54
N LYS A 31 14.49 -2.94 15.28
CA LYS A 31 15.63 -2.08 14.92
C LYS A 31 15.26 -0.60 14.75
N GLY A 32 13.98 -0.24 14.96
CA GLY A 32 13.48 1.12 14.77
C GLY A 32 13.28 1.52 13.31
N CYS A 33 13.22 0.55 12.38
CA CYS A 33 12.96 0.81 10.97
C CYS A 33 11.46 0.92 10.69
N ASP A 34 11.08 1.82 9.78
CA ASP A 34 9.73 1.83 9.21
C ASP A 34 9.57 0.71 8.19
N ILE A 35 8.38 0.12 8.17
CA ILE A 35 8.04 -0.98 7.25
C ILE A 35 7.05 -0.45 6.22
N VAL A 36 7.47 -0.49 4.96
CA VAL A 36 6.61 -0.14 3.82
C VAL A 36 6.16 -1.43 3.15
N LEU A 37 4.85 -1.65 3.14
CA LEU A 37 4.22 -2.80 2.48
C LEU A 37 3.53 -2.32 1.20
N ARG A 38 3.79 -3.00 0.08
CA ARG A 38 3.08 -2.79 -1.17
C ARG A 38 2.04 -3.90 -1.34
N VAL A 39 0.77 -3.53 -1.24
CA VAL A 39 -0.38 -4.44 -1.38
C VAL A 39 -1.39 -3.83 -2.36
N ASP A 40 -2.30 -4.66 -2.87
CA ASP A 40 -3.47 -4.21 -3.63
C ASP A 40 -4.62 -3.80 -2.67
N ILE A 41 -5.79 -3.45 -3.22
CA ILE A 41 -6.96 -3.04 -2.42
C ILE A 41 -7.42 -4.16 -1.48
N GLN A 42 -7.48 -5.41 -1.95
CA GLN A 42 -7.95 -6.54 -1.15
C GLN A 42 -6.99 -6.82 0.01
N GLY A 43 -5.69 -6.74 -0.24
CA GLY A 43 -4.68 -6.88 0.79
C GLY A 43 -4.69 -5.73 1.78
N ALA A 44 -4.90 -4.50 1.30
CA ALA A 44 -5.09 -3.33 2.17
C ALA A 44 -6.30 -3.49 3.11
N GLU A 45 -7.44 -4.01 2.63
CA GLU A 45 -8.61 -4.27 3.47
C GLU A 45 -8.35 -5.38 4.51
N THR A 46 -7.61 -6.42 4.11
CA THR A 46 -7.20 -7.51 5.01
C THR A 46 -6.28 -6.98 6.10
N LEU A 47 -5.24 -6.24 5.73
CA LEU A 47 -4.33 -5.60 6.67
C LEU A 47 -5.04 -4.57 7.56
N ARG A 48 -6.03 -3.83 7.05
CA ARG A 48 -6.85 -2.91 7.86
C ARG A 48 -7.62 -3.66 8.94
N SER A 49 -8.14 -4.83 8.62
CA SER A 49 -8.87 -5.67 9.58
C SER A 49 -7.94 -6.26 10.66
N ILE A 50 -6.69 -6.57 10.31
CA ILE A 50 -5.70 -7.16 11.22
C ILE A 50 -4.99 -6.09 12.07
N LEU A 51 -4.49 -5.04 11.44
CA LEU A 51 -3.67 -3.99 12.07
C LEU A 51 -4.51 -2.83 12.60
N GLY A 52 -5.75 -2.66 12.14
CA GLY A 52 -6.65 -1.61 12.59
C GLY A 52 -6.05 -0.21 12.44
N ASN A 53 -5.88 0.49 13.56
CA ASN A 53 -5.31 1.83 13.63
C ASN A 53 -3.81 1.84 13.89
N SER A 54 -3.18 0.66 13.94
CA SER A 54 -1.76 0.55 14.24
C SER A 54 -0.84 0.70 13.02
N ALA A 55 -1.41 0.71 11.81
CA ALA A 55 -0.70 0.99 10.57
C ALA A 55 -1.28 2.23 9.90
N VAL A 56 -0.51 2.82 8.99
CA VAL A 56 -0.91 3.98 8.17
C VAL A 56 -1.19 3.47 6.77
N PHE A 57 -2.38 3.75 6.25
CA PHE A 57 -2.82 3.32 4.93
C PHE A 57 -2.75 4.49 3.96
N VAL A 58 -1.89 4.38 2.94
CA VAL A 58 -1.68 5.41 1.92
C VAL A 58 -2.15 4.89 0.56
N PHE A 59 -3.17 5.52 -0.01
CA PHE A 59 -3.65 5.21 -1.35
C PHE A 59 -2.79 5.93 -2.39
N LEU A 60 -2.11 5.18 -3.25
CA LEU A 60 -1.28 5.75 -4.32
C LEU A 60 -2.03 5.71 -5.64
N VAL A 61 -2.27 6.87 -6.25
CA VAL A 61 -3.05 7.00 -7.48
C VAL A 61 -2.29 7.78 -8.55
N ALA A 62 -2.54 7.50 -9.82
CA ALA A 62 -2.05 8.33 -10.92
C ALA A 62 -2.84 9.66 -11.01
N GLU A 63 -2.25 10.70 -11.60
CA GLU A 63 -2.92 12.00 -11.77
C GLU A 63 -4.14 11.93 -12.68
N SER A 64 -4.14 11.04 -13.67
CA SER A 64 -5.27 10.84 -14.57
C SER A 64 -5.27 9.45 -15.20
N GLU A 65 -6.40 9.08 -15.80
CA GLU A 65 -6.49 7.88 -16.65
C GLU A 65 -5.54 7.97 -17.85
N LEU A 66 -5.34 9.17 -18.41
CA LEU A 66 -4.40 9.42 -19.49
C LEU A 66 -2.96 9.12 -19.07
N ALA A 67 -2.58 9.45 -17.84
CA ALA A 67 -1.26 9.11 -17.31
C ALA A 67 -1.04 7.59 -17.15
N LEU A 68 -2.12 6.79 -17.04
CA LEU A 68 -2.02 5.32 -17.11
C LEU A 68 -1.79 4.85 -18.55
N VAL A 69 -2.37 5.55 -19.54
CA VAL A 69 -2.20 5.28 -20.97
C VAL A 69 -0.81 5.61 -21.47
N GLU A 70 -0.19 6.67 -20.96
CA GLU A 70 1.09 7.20 -21.47
C GLU A 70 2.33 6.45 -20.98
N ARG A 71 2.22 5.66 -19.89
CA ARG A 71 3.31 4.78 -19.39
C ARG A 71 3.59 3.54 -20.27
N ARG A 72 3.32 3.64 -21.58
CA ARG A 72 3.20 2.57 -22.60
C ARG A 72 4.34 1.55 -22.59
N THR A 73 4.07 0.39 -22.00
CA THR A 73 4.72 -0.90 -22.29
C THR A 73 3.72 -2.05 -22.50
N GLU A 74 2.41 -1.78 -22.49
CA GLU A 74 1.34 -2.80 -22.47
C GLU A 74 0.45 -2.72 -23.72
N SER A 75 -0.25 -3.82 -24.06
CA SER A 75 -1.18 -3.88 -25.19
C SER A 75 -2.46 -3.07 -24.94
N SER A 76 -3.22 -2.77 -26.00
CA SER A 76 -4.46 -1.97 -25.90
C SER A 76 -5.53 -2.62 -25.02
N ASP A 77 -5.61 -3.95 -24.97
CA ASP A 77 -6.58 -4.68 -24.14
C ASP A 77 -6.19 -4.65 -22.65
N GLU A 78 -4.91 -4.84 -22.33
CA GLU A 78 -4.39 -4.76 -20.95
C GLU A 78 -4.59 -3.36 -20.36
N LEU A 79 -4.43 -2.33 -21.18
CA LEU A 79 -4.66 -0.95 -20.79
C LEU A 79 -6.13 -0.67 -20.41
N LEU A 80 -7.08 -1.20 -21.19
CA LEU A 80 -8.51 -1.06 -20.88
C LEU A 80 -8.87 -1.73 -19.56
N VAL A 81 -8.35 -2.94 -19.32
CA VAL A 81 -8.50 -3.64 -18.04
C VAL A 81 -7.92 -2.81 -16.90
N ARG A 82 -6.73 -2.25 -17.08
CA ARG A 82 -6.06 -1.42 -16.06
C ARG A 82 -6.84 -0.15 -15.71
N ILE A 83 -7.40 0.53 -16.71
CA ILE A 83 -8.24 1.71 -16.49
C ILE A 83 -9.52 1.32 -15.74
N ALA A 84 -10.17 0.22 -16.13
CA ALA A 84 -11.36 -0.26 -15.46
C ALA A 84 -11.06 -0.63 -13.99
N THR A 85 -9.95 -1.33 -13.73
CA THR A 85 -9.50 -1.64 -12.37
C THR A 85 -9.25 -0.37 -11.57
N ALA A 86 -8.50 0.61 -12.11
CA ALA A 86 -8.23 1.86 -11.41
C ALA A 86 -9.51 2.62 -11.01
N ARG A 87 -10.54 2.61 -11.88
CA ARG A 87 -11.85 3.21 -11.55
C ARG A 87 -12.55 2.51 -10.39
N GLU A 88 -12.49 1.19 -10.34
CA GLU A 88 -13.05 0.42 -9.21
C GLU A 88 -12.26 0.66 -7.93
N GLU A 89 -10.91 0.65 -7.99
CA GLU A 89 -10.04 0.87 -6.83
C GLU A 89 -10.24 2.25 -6.19
N VAL A 90 -10.48 3.29 -6.98
CA VAL A 90 -10.75 4.65 -6.46
C VAL A 90 -11.97 4.70 -5.54
N LYS A 91 -12.94 3.79 -5.68
CA LYS A 91 -14.10 3.72 -4.77
C LYS A 91 -13.67 3.37 -3.33
N TYR A 92 -12.55 2.69 -3.16
CA TYR A 92 -12.01 2.26 -1.89
C TYR A 92 -11.13 3.32 -1.20
N VAL A 93 -10.85 4.46 -1.86
CA VAL A 93 -9.98 5.53 -1.32
C VAL A 93 -10.40 5.99 0.08
N ARG A 94 -11.70 5.92 0.40
CA ARG A 94 -12.28 6.30 1.69
C ARG A 94 -11.80 5.42 2.86
N ASN A 95 -11.25 4.24 2.57
CA ASN A 95 -10.76 3.31 3.58
C ASN A 95 -9.30 3.58 3.98
N PHE A 96 -8.62 4.50 3.29
CA PHE A 96 -7.22 4.87 3.53
C PHE A 96 -7.11 6.15 4.37
N ASP A 97 -6.01 6.30 5.11
CA ASP A 97 -5.71 7.49 5.92
C ASP A 97 -5.28 8.68 5.04
N TYR A 98 -4.56 8.41 3.95
CA TYR A 98 -3.99 9.41 3.05
C TYR A 98 -4.14 9.01 1.57
N VAL A 99 -4.10 10.00 0.69
CA VAL A 99 -3.97 9.81 -0.76
C VAL A 99 -2.73 10.53 -1.27
N VAL A 100 -1.95 9.85 -2.11
CA VAL A 100 -0.78 10.41 -2.80
C VAL A 100 -0.99 10.29 -4.29
N VAL A 101 -0.94 11.42 -4.98
CA VAL A 101 -1.04 11.47 -6.44
C VAL A 101 0.37 11.42 -7.02
N ASN A 102 0.64 10.38 -7.80
CA ASN A 102 1.86 10.23 -8.58
C ASN A 102 1.63 10.73 -10.01
N ALA A 103 1.83 12.04 -10.18
CA ALA A 103 1.78 12.71 -11.47
C ALA A 103 2.98 12.37 -12.35
N GLU A 104 2.78 12.42 -13.67
CA GLU A 104 3.84 12.13 -14.62
C GLU A 104 5.00 13.13 -14.48
N GLY A 105 6.23 12.62 -14.52
CA GLY A 105 7.44 13.43 -14.34
C GLY A 105 7.59 14.07 -12.95
N LYS A 106 6.76 13.70 -11.96
CA LYS A 106 6.78 14.27 -10.60
C LYS A 106 6.96 13.20 -9.51
N LEU A 107 7.74 12.16 -9.79
CA LEU A 107 7.99 11.07 -8.86
C LEU A 107 8.55 11.59 -7.53
N GLU A 108 9.49 12.52 -7.59
CA GLU A 108 10.13 13.11 -6.41
C GLU A 108 9.12 13.81 -5.49
N ASN A 109 8.07 14.40 -6.07
CA ASN A 109 7.01 15.04 -5.27
C ASN A 109 6.15 14.00 -4.55
N ALA A 110 5.82 12.88 -5.22
CA ALA A 110 5.08 11.79 -4.60
C ALA A 110 5.90 11.15 -3.46
N VAL A 111 7.20 10.93 -3.67
CA VAL A 111 8.11 10.40 -2.64
C VAL A 111 8.19 11.34 -1.44
N LYS A 112 8.43 12.64 -1.67
CA LYS A 112 8.47 13.64 -0.59
C LYS A 112 7.18 13.71 0.20
N LEU A 113 6.03 13.54 -0.46
CA LEU A 113 4.75 13.54 0.21
C LEU A 113 4.59 12.31 1.13
N VAL A 114 5.04 11.12 0.68
CA VAL A 114 5.07 9.92 1.52
C VAL A 114 6.01 10.10 2.72
N GLU A 115 7.21 10.64 2.52
CA GLU A 115 8.15 10.96 3.61
C GLU A 115 7.51 11.92 4.62
N SER A 116 6.84 12.97 4.14
CA SER A 116 6.14 13.93 4.99
C SER A 116 5.00 13.29 5.80
N ILE A 117 4.28 12.32 5.21
CA ILE A 117 3.24 11.57 5.93
C ILE A 117 3.87 10.72 7.04
N ILE A 118 5.00 10.05 6.77
CA ILE A 118 5.72 9.25 7.77
C ILE A 118 6.17 10.14 8.93
N ASP A 119 6.78 11.29 8.63
CA ASP A 119 7.25 12.23 9.64
C ASP A 119 6.08 12.79 10.47
N ALA A 120 4.97 13.14 9.82
CA ALA A 120 3.77 13.63 10.50
C ALA A 120 3.14 12.58 11.43
N GLU A 121 3.09 11.31 11.01
CA GLU A 121 2.58 10.21 11.83
C GLU A 121 3.50 9.94 13.03
N LYS A 122 4.82 10.03 12.85
CA LYS A 122 5.81 9.94 13.93
C LYS A 122 5.80 11.14 14.88
N ALA A 123 5.33 12.31 14.44
CA ALA A 123 5.23 13.50 15.28
C ALA A 123 4.00 13.50 16.21
N LYS A 124 3.07 12.53 16.08
CA LYS A 124 1.87 12.48 16.91
C LYS A 124 2.20 12.22 18.39
N VAL A 125 1.53 12.94 19.29
CA VAL A 125 1.66 12.70 20.75
C VAL A 125 1.29 11.26 21.13
N ARG A 126 0.27 10.71 20.47
CA ARG A 126 -0.14 9.31 20.62
C ARG A 126 0.32 8.54 19.40
N GLN A 127 1.38 7.75 19.58
CA GLN A 127 1.93 6.89 18.53
C GLN A 127 0.98 5.72 18.23
N ARG A 128 0.94 5.33 16.96
CA ARG A 128 0.32 4.07 16.54
C ARG A 128 1.22 2.93 17.01
N ASN A 129 0.71 2.04 17.86
CA ASN A 129 1.45 0.87 18.33
C ASN A 129 1.03 -0.36 17.54
N ALA A 130 1.90 -0.85 16.66
CA ALA A 130 1.68 -2.11 15.96
C ALA A 130 1.81 -3.29 16.92
N VAL A 131 0.71 -4.04 17.06
CA VAL A 131 0.68 -5.35 17.72
C VAL A 131 0.79 -6.39 16.60
N ILE A 132 2.00 -6.89 16.35
CA ILE A 132 2.34 -7.87 15.29
C ILE A 132 2.98 -9.11 15.89
#